data_AF-A0A7C4DME6-F1
#
_entry.id   AF-A0A7C4DME6-F1
#
_cell.length_a   1.000
_cell.length_b   1.000
_cell.length_c   1.000
_cell.angle_alpha   90.00
_cell.angle_beta   90.00
_cell.angle_gamma   90.00
#
_symmetry.space_group_name_H-M   'P 1'
#
loop_
_entity.id
_entity.type
_entity.pdbx_description
1 polymer ?
#
loop_
_entity_poly.entity_id
_entity_poly.type
_entity_poly.pdbx_seq_one_letter_code
_entity_poly.pdbx_strand_id
1 'polypeptide(L)' 'MNQWASAKARRVLAALLRLGWSIKRQTGSHRILARPGWPDFVFAFHDGVDIGPRMLARIAKHTGLSPDDL' A
#
# COMPACT_ATOMS: atom_id res chain seq x y z
N MET A 1 11.43 1.66 -17.54
CA MET A 1 10.83 0.31 -17.67
C MET A 1 10.06 0.00 -16.38
N ASN A 2 8.89 -0.61 -16.51
CA ASN A 2 7.90 -0.79 -15.45
C ASN A 2 8.35 -1.88 -14.45
N GLN A 3 9.06 -1.49 -13.38
CA GLN A 3 9.55 -2.41 -12.34
C GLN A 3 8.43 -3.09 -11.54
N TRP A 4 7.20 -2.58 -11.61
CA TRP A 4 6.08 -3.11 -10.85
C TRP A 4 5.38 -4.24 -11.62
N ALA A 5 5.44 -5.45 -11.07
CA ALA A 5 4.48 -6.52 -11.40
C ALA A 5 3.15 -6.30 -10.65
N SER A 6 2.05 -6.83 -11.17
CA SER A 6 0.78 -6.83 -10.43
C SER A 6 0.92 -7.60 -9.12
N ALA A 7 0.33 -7.10 -8.03
CA ALA A 7 0.43 -7.72 -6.72
C ALA A 7 -0.90 -7.72 -5.98
N LYS A 8 -1.16 -8.79 -5.20
CA LYS A 8 -2.36 -8.87 -4.35
C LYS A 8 -2.38 -7.75 -3.31
N ALA A 9 -3.53 -7.11 -3.11
CA ALA A 9 -3.71 -6.02 -2.16
C ALA A 9 -3.26 -6.39 -0.74
N ARG A 10 -3.52 -7.62 -0.29
CA ARG A 10 -3.04 -8.12 1.00
C ARG A 10 -1.50 -8.07 1.13
N ARG A 11 -0.77 -8.36 0.04
CA ARG A 11 0.70 -8.34 0.01
C ARG A 11 1.22 -6.92 0.08
N VAL A 12 0.57 -6.01 -0.65
CA VAL A 12 0.88 -4.58 -0.61
C VAL A 12 0.66 -4.00 0.78
N LEU A 13 -0.48 -4.29 1.42
CA LEU A 13 -0.71 -3.82 2.79
C LEU A 13 0.34 -4.39 3.75
N ALA A 14 0.63 -5.69 3.68
CA ALA A 14 1.64 -6.30 4.54
C ALA A 14 3.02 -5.63 4.39
N ALA A 15 3.41 -5.28 3.16
CA ALA A 15 4.65 -4.55 2.89
C ALA A 15 4.64 -3.14 3.51
N LEU A 16 3.54 -2.39 3.34
CA LEU A 16 3.39 -1.07 3.98
C LEU A 16 3.51 -1.15 5.50
N LEU A 17 2.90 -2.15 6.14
CA LEU A 17 3.00 -2.35 7.58
C LEU A 17 4.45 -2.64 8.03
N ARG A 18 5.21 -3.42 7.26
CA ARG A 18 6.64 -3.67 7.52
C ARG A 18 7.50 -2.42 7.36
N LEU A 19 7.13 -1.52 6.45
CA LEU A 19 7.79 -0.21 6.27
C LEU A 19 7.52 0.79 7.41
N GLY A 20 6.76 0.38 8.42
CA GLY A 20 6.44 1.20 9.59
C GLY A 20 5.14 2.00 9.44
N TRP A 21 4.30 1.70 8.45
CA TRP A 21 2.92 2.16 8.45
C TRP A 21 2.11 1.38 9.48
N SER A 22 1.12 2.03 10.08
CA SER A 22 0.17 1.41 10.99
C SER A 22 -1.26 1.74 10.58
N ILE A 23 -2.20 0.86 10.90
CA ILE A 23 -3.63 1.12 10.65
C ILE A 23 -4.12 2.10 11.72
N LYS A 24 -4.34 3.36 11.33
CA LYS A 24 -4.92 4.40 12.19
C LYS A 24 -6.42 4.21 12.37
N ARG A 25 -7.13 3.79 11.31
CA ARG A 25 -8.58 3.53 11.30
C ARG A 25 -8.93 2.53 10.21
N GLN A 26 -9.96 1.71 10.42
CA GLN A 26 -10.50 0.82 9.38
C GLN A 26 -12.03 0.77 9.42
N THR A 27 -12.66 0.83 8.25
CA THR A 27 -14.08 0.54 8.04
C THR A 27 -14.21 -0.33 6.79
N GLY A 28 -14.58 -1.60 6.96
CA GLY A 28 -14.58 -2.57 5.86
C GLY A 28 -13.20 -2.69 5.20
N SER A 29 -13.13 -2.56 3.87
CA SER A 29 -11.89 -2.56 3.08
C SER A 29 -11.14 -1.21 3.09
N HIS A 30 -11.74 -0.14 3.60
CA HIS A 30 -11.10 1.16 3.71
C HIS A 30 -10.25 1.22 4.98
N ARG A 31 -8.93 1.32 4.81
CA ARG A 31 -7.94 1.46 5.88
C ARG A 31 -7.24 2.81 5.73
N ILE A 32 -7.23 3.62 6.79
CA ILE A 32 -6.39 4.82 6.87
C ILE A 32 -5.09 4.39 7.56
N LEU A 33 -3.98 4.57 6.88
CA LEU A 33 -2.65 4.26 7.37
C LEU A 33 -1.94 5.53 7.83
N ALA A 34 -1.13 5.42 8.88
CA ALA A 34 -0.29 6.51 9.36
C ALA A 34 1.15 6.03 9.55
N ARG A 35 2.10 6.93 9.34
CA ARG A 35 3.53 6.74 9.60
C ARG A 35 4.10 8.06 10.12
N PRO A 36 4.87 8.10 11.22
CA PRO A 36 5.46 9.34 11.72
C PRO A 36 6.25 10.09 10.64
N GLY A 37 5.99 11.39 10.50
CA GLY A 37 6.62 12.24 9.48
C GLY A 37 6.02 12.12 8.08
N TRP A 38 4.96 11.32 7.88
CA TRP A 38 4.24 11.19 6.62
C TRP A 38 2.76 11.61 6.77
N PRO A 39 2.13 12.12 5.70
CA PRO A 39 0.68 12.29 5.68
C PRO A 39 -0.05 10.95 5.81
N ASP A 40 -1.26 10.97 6.36
CA ASP A 40 -2.14 9.80 6.37
C ASP A 40 -2.39 9.30 4.93
N PHE A 41 -2.42 7.99 4.73
CA PHE A 41 -2.65 7.36 3.44
C PHE A 41 -3.89 6.46 3.46
N VAL A 42 -4.80 6.66 2.52
CA VAL A 42 -6.01 5.83 2.39
C VAL A 42 -5.72 4.62 1.51
N PHE A 43 -5.76 3.42 2.10
CA PHE A 43 -5.66 2.14 1.43
C PHE A 43 -7.04 1.47 1.39
N ALA A 44 -7.71 1.53 0.23
CA ALA A 44 -9.10 1.12 0.05
C ALA A 44 -9.23 -0.05 -0.93
N PHE A 45 -8.59 -1.18 -0.60
CA PHE A 45 -8.60 -2.38 -1.43
C PHE A 45 -9.07 -3.58 -0.62
N HIS A 46 -9.91 -4.40 -1.24
CA HIS A 46 -10.21 -5.73 -0.70
C HIS A 46 -8.99 -6.63 -0.84
N ASP A 47 -8.71 -7.46 0.16
CA ASP A 47 -7.45 -8.23 0.25
C ASP A 47 -7.18 -9.16 -0.94
N GLY A 48 -8.23 -9.62 -1.64
CA GLY A 48 -8.15 -10.54 -2.79
C GLY A 48 -7.88 -9.89 -4.16
N VAL A 49 -7.98 -8.57 -4.29
CA VAL A 49 -7.81 -7.89 -5.58
C VAL A 49 -6.34 -7.79 -5.96
N ASP A 50 -6.06 -7.84 -7.25
CA ASP A 50 -4.75 -7.53 -7.79
C ASP A 50 -4.64 -6.03 -8.09
N ILE A 51 -3.57 -5.42 -7.58
CA ILE A 51 -3.24 -4.01 -7.81
C ILE A 51 -2.25 -3.96 -8.96
N GLY A 52 -2.70 -3.37 -10.07
CA GLY A 52 -1.88 -3.27 -11.28
C GLY A 52 -0.72 -2.27 -11.15
N PRO A 53 0.27 -2.35 -12.07
CA PRO A 53 1.53 -1.60 -11.99
C PRO A 53 1.38 -0.08 -11.87
N ARG A 54 0.42 0.52 -12.59
CA ARG A 54 0.15 1.96 -12.53
C ARG A 54 -0.31 2.41 -11.15
N MET A 55 -1.14 1.59 -10.50
CA MET A 55 -1.64 1.91 -9.16
C MET A 55 -0.57 1.67 -8.10
N LEU A 56 0.23 0.60 -8.24
CA LEU A 56 1.41 0.38 -7.39
C LEU A 56 2.40 1.54 -7.45
N ALA A 57 2.71 2.03 -8.65
CA ALA A 57 3.56 3.21 -8.81
C ALA A 57 2.98 4.47 -8.13
N ARG A 58 1.66 4.60 -8.05
CA ARG A 58 1.00 5.71 -7.31
C ARG A 58 1.11 5.51 -5.81
N ILE A 59 0.87 4.29 -5.31
CA ILE A 59 1.03 3.96 -3.89
C ILE A 59 2.47 4.24 -3.45
N ALA A 60 3.45 3.78 -4.22
CA ALA A 60 4.88 4.00 -3.98
C ALA A 60 5.23 5.47 -3.74
N LYS A 61 4.75 6.37 -4.62
CA LYS A 61 5.01 7.82 -4.51
C LYS A 61 4.55 8.43 -3.19
N HIS A 62 3.53 7.88 -2.55
CA HIS A 62 2.96 8.44 -1.32
C HIS A 62 3.39 7.70 -0.06
N THR A 63 3.93 6.49 -0.20
CA THR A 63 4.15 5.60 0.95
C THR A 63 5.62 5.22 1.16
N GLY A 64 6.46 5.46 0.17
CA GLY A 64 7.84 4.99 0.15
C GLY A 64 7.99 3.51 -0.22
N LEU A 65 6.90 2.83 -0.62
CA LEU A 65 6.95 1.46 -1.11
C LEU A 65 7.83 1.35 -2.37
N SER A 66 8.67 0.34 -2.42
CA SER A 66 9.50 -0.04 -3.57
C SER A 66 9.12 -1.44 -4.10
N PRO A 67 9.50 -1.79 -5.33
CA PRO A 67 9.26 -3.14 -5.86
C PRO A 67 9.87 -4.25 -5.01
N ASP A 68 11.02 -3.99 -4.37
CA ASP A 68 11.74 -4.97 -3.53
C ASP A 68 11.02 -5.28 -2.20
N ASP A 69 10.06 -4.44 -1.79
CA ASP A 69 9.25 -4.66 -0.60
C ASP A 69 8.09 -5.65 -0.85
N LEU A 70 7.74 -5.91 -2.11
CA LEU A 70 6.63 -6.78 -2.50
C LEU A 70 7.10 -8.21 -2.66
#